data_AF-A0A242A468-F1
#
_entry.id   AF-A0A242A468-F1
#
_cell.length_a   1.000
_cell.length_b   1.000
_cell.length_c   1.000
_cell.angle_alpha   90.00
_cell.angle_beta   90.00
_cell.angle_gamma   90.00
#
_symmetry.space_group_name_H-M   'P 1'
#
loop_
_entity.id
_entity.type
_entity.pdbx_description
1 polymer ?
#
loop_
_entity_poly.entity_id
_entity_poly.type
_entity_poly.pdbx_seq_one_letter_code
_entity_poly.pdbx_strand_id
1 'polypeptide(L)' 'MAKDPWYKQKKVYIPITIVLGVLGIAPSLVSLFGVSIDDELNPDYYTDPDQELFRKKK' A
#
# COMPACT_ATOMS: atom_id res chain seq x y z
N MET A 1 -5.92 -39.91 -20.28
CA MET A 1 -5.98 -38.89 -19.20
C MET A 1 -7.20 -38.02 -19.44
N ALA A 2 -8.24 -38.15 -18.62
CA ALA A 2 -9.42 -37.30 -18.76
C ALA A 2 -9.02 -35.85 -18.46
N LYS A 3 -9.14 -34.96 -19.45
CA LYS A 3 -8.97 -33.53 -19.23
C LYS A 3 -10.10 -33.09 -18.31
N ASP A 4 -9.77 -32.65 -17.10
CA ASP A 4 -10.77 -32.05 -16.22
C ASP A 4 -11.46 -30.89 -16.96
N PRO A 5 -12.79 -30.76 -16.86
CA PRO A 5 -13.52 -29.72 -17.56
C PRO A 5 -13.01 -28.35 -17.12
N TRP A 6 -12.69 -27.49 -18.10
CA TRP A 6 -12.04 -26.17 -17.92
C TRP A 6 -12.72 -25.28 -16.87
N TYR A 7 -14.03 -25.46 -16.68
CA TYR A 7 -14.84 -24.72 -15.74
C TYR A 7 -14.48 -25.03 -14.27
N LYS A 8 -14.03 -26.25 -13.95
CA LYS A 8 -13.57 -26.61 -12.60
C LYS A 8 -12.30 -25.86 -12.23
N GLN A 9 -11.38 -25.68 -13.18
CA GLN A 9 -10.15 -24.93 -12.97
C GLN A 9 -10.44 -23.46 -12.66
N LYS A 10 -11.36 -22.83 -13.40
CA LYS A 10 -11.73 -21.42 -13.16
C LYS A 10 -12.26 -21.14 -11.75
N LYS A 11 -13.06 -22.05 -11.19
CA LYS A 11 -13.61 -21.90 -9.82
C LYS A 11 -12.53 -21.80 -8.75
N VAL A 12 -11.36 -22.40 -8.99
CA VAL A 12 -10.22 -22.38 -8.06
C VAL A 12 -9.29 -21.21 -8.37
N TYR A 13 -8.98 -20.97 -9.65
CA TYR A 13 -8.05 -19.90 -10.00
C TYR A 13 -8.62 -18.51 -9.76
N ILE A 14 -9.90 -18.26 -10.02
CA ILE A 14 -10.53 -16.94 -9.81
C ILE A 14 -10.34 -16.41 -8.37
N PRO A 15 -10.69 -17.15 -7.30
CA PRO A 15 -10.48 -16.65 -5.94
C PRO A 15 -8.99 -16.49 -5.60
N ILE A 16 -8.12 -17.38 -6.11
CA ILE A 16 -6.67 -17.25 -5.90
C ILE A 16 -6.14 -15.96 -6.53
N THR A 17 -6.55 -15.62 -7.76
CA THR A 17 -6.11 -14.40 -8.42
C THR A 17 -6.61 -13.15 -7.71
N ILE A 18 -7.82 -13.18 -7.14
CA ILE A 18 -8.35 -12.07 -6.33
C ILE A 18 -7.49 -11.87 -5.09
N VAL A 19 -7.16 -12.94 -4.36
CA VAL A 19 -6.31 -12.87 -3.16
C VAL A 19 -4.91 -12.35 -3.51
N LEU A 20 -4.30 -12.86 -4.58
CA LEU A 20 -2.99 -12.39 -5.06
C LEU A 20 -3.04 -10.92 -5.50
N GLY A 21 -4.12 -10.50 -6.17
CA GLY A 21 -4.33 -9.11 -6.56
C GLY A 21 -4.43 -8.18 -5.35
N VAL A 22 -5.18 -8.58 -4.32
CA VAL A 22 -5.28 -7.81 -3.07
C VAL A 22 -3.93 -7.75 -2.36
N LEU A 23 -3.21 -8.87 -2.25
CA LEU A 23 -1.87 -8.89 -1.62
C LEU A 23 -0.85 -8.02 -2.36
N GLY A 24 -0.93 -7.95 -3.69
CA GLY A 24 -0.04 -7.10 -4.50
C GLY A 24 -0.36 -5.60 -4.39
N ILE A 25 -1.63 -5.24 -4.22
CA ILE A 25 -2.08 -3.83 -4.22
C ILE A 25 -2.17 -3.26 -2.79
N ALA A 26 -2.39 -4.09 -1.77
CA ALA A 26 -2.54 -3.66 -0.39
C ALA A 26 -1.34 -2.84 0.14
N PRO A 27 -0.06 -3.22 -0.10
CA PRO A 27 1.09 -2.41 0.34
C PRO A 27 1.08 -1.01 -0.27
N SER A 28 0.71 -0.89 -1.55
CA SER A 28 0.62 0.40 -2.25
C SER A 28 -0.49 1.28 -1.68
N LEU A 29 -1.64 0.69 -1.31
CA LEU A 29 -2.72 1.42 -0.66
C LEU A 29 -2.34 1.89 0.74
N VAL A 30 -1.68 1.04 1.54
CA VAL A 30 -1.16 1.42 2.86
C VAL A 30 -0.11 2.52 2.75
N SER A 31 0.75 2.50 1.73
CA SER A 31 1.71 3.59 1.50
C SER A 31 1.03 4.91 1.11
N LEU A 32 -0.07 4.85 0.34
CA LEU A 32 -0.78 6.04 -0.11
C LEU A 32 -1.61 6.68 1.01
N PHE A 33 -2.26 5.86 1.83
CA PHE A 33 -3.18 6.32 2.89
C PHE A 33 -2.58 6.30 4.30
N GLY A 34 -1.39 5.70 4.49
CA GLY A 34 -0.72 5.55 5.78
C GLY A 34 0.25 6.68 6.12
N VAL A 35 0.50 7.62 5.22
CA VAL A 35 1.17 8.89 5.56
C VAL A 35 0.12 9.78 6.22
N SER A 36 0.20 9.91 7.55
CA SER A 36 -0.53 10.93 8.28
C SER A 36 -0.16 12.30 7.74
N ILE A 37 -1.15 13.04 7.24
CA ILE A 37 -1.03 14.43 6.76
C ILE A 37 -0.63 15.40 7.91
N ASP A 38 -0.44 14.88 9.12
CA ASP A 38 -0.13 15.63 10.33
C ASP A 38 1.32 16.13 10.41
N ASP A 39 2.20 15.68 9.52
CA ASP A 39 3.57 16.18 9.41
C ASP A 39 3.58 17.40 8.48
N GLU A 40 3.62 18.60 9.07
CA GLU A 40 3.72 19.86 8.32
C GLU A 40 5.20 20.17 8.02
N LEU A 41 5.48 20.80 6.88
CA LEU A 41 6.82 21.29 6.57
C LEU A 41 7.26 22.26 7.67
N ASN A 42 8.41 22.01 8.28
CA ASN A 42 8.94 22.87 9.33
C ASN A 42 9.38 24.22 8.71
N PRO A 43 8.71 25.35 9.00
CA PRO A 43 9.10 26.65 8.42
C PRO A 43 10.50 27.09 8.87
N ASP A 44 10.96 26.57 10.01
CA ASP A 44 12.26 26.90 10.60
C ASP A 44 13.37 25.92 10.18
N TYR A 45 13.09 25.02 9.23
CA TYR A 45 14.06 24.00 8.77
C TYR A 45 15.39 24.58 8.30
N TYR A 46 15.38 25.77 7.69
CA TYR A 46 16.59 26.42 7.19
C TYR A 46 17.29 27.31 8.23
N THR A 47 16.74 27.42 9.43
CA THR A 47 17.26 28.30 10.48
C THR A 47 18.44 27.66 11.19
N ASP A 48 18.36 26.36 11.49
CA ASP A 48 19.42 25.61 12.18
C ASP A 48 19.62 24.23 11.52
N PRO A 49 20.87 23.72 11.45
CA PRO A 49 21.18 22.44 10.80
C PRO A 49 20.61 21.21 11.53
N ASP A 50 20.16 21.37 12.78
CA ASP A 50 19.63 20.28 13.61
C ASP A 50 18.08 20.17 13.55
N GLN A 51 17.42 21.00 12.73
CA GLN A 51 15.95 21.01 12.62
C GLN A 51 15.45 19.87 11.74
N GLU A 52 14.40 19.19 12.19
CA GLU A 52 13.73 18.16 11.39
C GLU A 52 12.96 18.80 10.22
N LEU A 53 12.97 18.15 9.05
CA LEU A 53 12.32 18.62 7.82
C LEU A 53 10.80 18.75 7.98
N PHE A 54 10.21 17.84 8.75
CA PHE A 54 8.79 17.82 9.05
C PHE A 54 8.57 17.91 10.55
N ARG A 55 7.55 18.65 10.96
CA ARG A 55 7.12 18.75 12.36
C ARG A 55 5.73 18.15 12.52
N LYS A 56 5.53 17.39 13.59
CA LYS A 56 4.19 16.90 13.95
C LYS A 56 3.32 18.08 14.34
N LYS A 57 2.15 18.18 13.71
CA LYS A 57 1.09 19.09 14.15
C LYS A 57 0.57 18.59 15.50
N LYS A 58 0.76 19.41 16.54
CA LYS A 58 0.37 19.11 17.91
C LYS A 58 -1.14 19.26 18.12
#